data_AF-A0A5D2Z5I9-F1
#
_entry.id   AF-A0A5D2Z5I9-F1
#
_cell.length_a   1.000
_cell.length_b   1.000
_cell.length_c   1.000
_cell.angle_alpha   90.00
_cell.angle_beta   90.00
_cell.angle_gamma   90.00
#
_symmetry.space_group_name_H-M   'P 1'
#
loop_
_entity.id
_entity.type
_entity.pdbx_description
1 polymer ?
#
loop_
_entity_poly.entity_id
_entity_poly.type
_entity_poly.pdbx_seq_one_letter_code
_entity_poly.pdbx_strand_id
1 'polypeptide(L)'
;MNGISNALNGLYDISGVEVGQHFYWQIAGFQVHAQVLITSWVVIAILLGSVVIAVRNPQTIPTAGQNFFEYVLEFIRDVSKTQIGEEYGPWVPFIGTMFLFIFVSNWSGALLPWKIIQLPHGELAAPTNDINTTVALALLTLVAYFYAGLSKK
;
A
#
# COMPACT_ATOMS: atom_id res chain seq x y z
N MET A 1 23.26 35.86 24.51
CA MET A 1 22.10 35.66 23.60
C MET A 1 22.34 34.65 22.47
N ASN A 2 23.55 34.07 22.30
CA ASN A 2 23.87 33.18 21.16
C ASN A 2 23.62 31.68 21.42
N GLY A 3 23.53 31.26 22.68
CA GLY A 3 23.34 29.84 23.03
C GLY A 3 21.93 29.31 22.74
N ILE A 4 20.89 30.15 22.92
CA ILE A 4 19.50 29.77 22.67
C ILE A 4 19.22 29.67 21.17
N SER A 5 19.79 30.58 20.37
CA SER A 5 19.70 30.54 18.90
C SER A 5 20.37 29.28 18.33
N ASN A 6 21.56 28.91 18.82
CA ASN A 6 22.23 27.67 18.39
C ASN A 6 21.49 26.41 18.83
N ALA A 7 20.86 26.41 20.01
CA ALA A 7 20.02 25.29 20.45
C ALA A 7 18.74 25.17 19.60
N LEU A 8 18.12 26.30 19.24
CA LEU A 8 16.94 26.33 18.36
C LEU A 8 17.30 25.91 16.93
N ASN A 9 18.45 26.34 16.40
CA ASN A 9 18.95 25.89 15.08
C ASN A 9 19.33 24.42 15.10
N GLY A 10 19.93 23.92 16.19
CA GLY A 10 20.19 22.49 16.37
C GLY A 10 18.88 21.68 16.45
N LEU A 11 17.86 22.19 17.15
CA LEU A 11 16.53 21.59 17.16
C LEU A 11 15.86 21.65 15.77
N TYR A 12 16.10 22.71 15.00
CA TYR A 12 15.61 22.86 13.62
C TYR A 12 16.28 21.86 12.68
N ASP A 13 17.60 21.67 12.77
CA ASP A 13 18.35 20.64 12.03
C ASP A 13 17.97 19.21 12.46
N ILE A 14 17.66 18.99 13.76
CA ILE A 14 17.16 17.70 14.26
C ILE A 14 15.71 17.45 13.77
N SER A 15 14.88 18.51 13.66
CA SER A 15 13.56 18.43 13.04
C SER A 15 13.61 18.35 11.51
N GLY A 16 14.75 18.74 10.93
CA GLY A 16 15.09 18.68 9.51
C GLY A 16 15.89 17.43 9.13
N VAL A 17 16.01 16.45 10.04
CA VAL A 17 16.48 15.09 9.70
C VAL A 17 15.61 14.62 8.54
N GLU A 18 16.20 14.66 7.35
CA GLU A 18 15.53 14.56 6.07
C GLU A 18 14.49 13.44 6.10
N VAL A 19 13.21 13.83 6.08
CA VAL A 19 12.17 12.98 5.52
C VAL A 19 12.70 12.69 4.11
N GLY A 20 13.18 11.46 3.91
CA GLY A 20 14.23 11.16 2.91
C GLY A 20 13.98 11.81 1.55
N GLN A 21 15.05 12.15 0.82
CA GLN A 21 14.95 12.76 -0.51
C GLN A 21 13.86 12.07 -1.34
N HIS A 22 12.88 12.84 -1.82
CA HIS A 22 11.73 12.33 -2.56
C HIS A 22 11.77 12.81 -4.01
N PHE A 23 11.43 11.93 -4.95
CA PHE A 23 11.21 12.35 -6.33
C PHE A 23 9.83 13.00 -6.47
N TYR A 24 9.78 14.28 -6.86
CA TYR A 24 8.54 15.04 -6.97
C TYR A 24 8.08 15.23 -8.43
N TRP A 25 6.76 15.15 -8.64
CA TRP A 25 6.10 15.71 -9.82
C TRP A 25 5.23 16.89 -9.42
N GLN A 26 5.17 17.90 -10.29
CA GLN A 26 4.22 19.00 -10.16
C GLN A 26 2.96 18.65 -10.95
N ILE A 27 1.86 18.41 -10.26
CA ILE A 27 0.56 18.11 -10.88
C ILE A 27 -0.44 19.16 -10.41
N ALA A 28 -1.00 19.92 -11.35
CA ALA A 28 -2.01 20.96 -11.07
C ALA A 28 -1.62 21.96 -9.97
N GLY A 29 -0.33 22.28 -9.86
CA GLY A 29 0.20 23.20 -8.84
C GLY A 29 0.54 22.56 -7.48
N PHE A 30 0.34 21.25 -7.33
CA PHE A 30 0.69 20.49 -6.13
C PHE A 30 1.91 19.60 -6.38
N GLN A 31 2.75 19.44 -5.35
CA GLN A 31 3.87 18.52 -5.38
C GLN A 31 3.42 17.13 -4.93
N VAL A 32 3.63 16.12 -5.77
CA VAL A 32 3.31 14.72 -5.44
C VAL A 32 4.55 13.85 -5.50
N HIS A 33 4.62 12.84 -4.63
CA HIS A 33 5.75 11.91 -4.57
C HIS A 33 5.65 10.93 -5.75
N ALA A 34 6.32 11.25 -6.84
CA ALA A 34 6.30 10.48 -8.08
C ALA A 34 6.83 9.06 -7.89
N GLN A 35 7.84 8.87 -7.04
CA GLN A 35 8.37 7.55 -6.70
C GLN A 35 7.29 6.60 -6.15
N VAL A 36 6.36 7.13 -5.35
CA VAL A 36 5.26 6.36 -4.75
C VAL A 36 4.24 5.96 -5.80
N LEU A 37 3.90 6.88 -6.70
CA LEU A 37 2.96 6.60 -7.80
C LEU A 37 3.51 5.53 -8.73
N ILE A 38 4.78 5.64 -9.12
CA ILE A 38 5.44 4.67 -10.01
C ILE A 38 5.43 3.27 -9.38
N THR A 39 5.91 3.14 -8.14
CA THR A 39 5.99 1.83 -7.48
C THR A 39 4.60 1.27 -7.20
N SER A 40 3.63 2.11 -6.84
CA SER A 40 2.23 1.70 -6.66
C SER A 40 1.63 1.17 -7.96
N TRP A 41 1.85 1.84 -9.09
CA TRP A 41 1.37 1.38 -10.39
C TRP A 41 1.97 0.05 -10.81
N VAL A 42 3.26 -0.17 -10.55
CA VAL A 42 3.90 -1.47 -10.80
C VAL A 42 3.22 -2.56 -9.96
N VAL A 43 3.02 -2.33 -8.67
CA VAL A 43 2.35 -3.29 -7.78
C VAL A 43 0.91 -3.57 -8.23
N ILE A 44 0.15 -2.54 -8.58
CA ILE A 44 -1.22 -2.66 -9.10
C ILE A 44 -1.23 -3.46 -10.41
N ALA A 45 -0.30 -3.19 -11.32
CA ALA A 45 -0.19 -3.91 -12.58
C ALA A 45 0.14 -5.40 -12.36
N ILE A 46 1.02 -5.73 -11.42
CA ILE A 46 1.34 -7.11 -11.05
C ILE A 46 0.10 -7.82 -10.48
N LEU A 47 -0.61 -7.17 -9.54
CA LEU A 47 -1.81 -7.72 -8.93
C LEU A 47 -2.92 -7.95 -9.96
N LEU A 48 -3.30 -6.93 -10.72
CA LEU A 48 -4.36 -7.04 -11.72
C LEU A 48 -3.97 -8.00 -12.84
N GLY A 49 -2.73 -7.94 -13.33
CA GLY A 49 -2.23 -8.84 -14.36
C GLY A 49 -2.28 -10.30 -13.91
N SER A 50 -1.83 -10.60 -12.70
CA SER A 50 -1.84 -11.97 -12.16
C SER A 50 -3.25 -12.52 -11.95
N VAL A 51 -4.17 -11.72 -11.41
CA VAL A 51 -5.59 -12.10 -11.24
C VAL A 51 -6.27 -12.32 -12.59
N VAL A 52 -6.08 -11.40 -13.56
CA VAL A 52 -6.69 -11.53 -14.90
C VAL A 52 -6.21 -12.81 -15.59
N ILE A 53 -4.92 -13.15 -15.46
CA ILE A 53 -4.39 -14.40 -16.01
C ILE A 53 -5.02 -15.62 -15.32
N ALA A 54 -5.11 -15.62 -13.99
CA ALA A 54 -5.63 -16.74 -13.22
C ALA A 54 -7.14 -16.97 -13.43
N VAL A 55 -7.92 -15.91 -13.63
CA VAL A 55 -9.39 -15.95 -13.74
C VAL A 55 -9.86 -15.92 -15.21
N ARG A 56 -8.94 -15.97 -16.19
CA ARG A 56 -9.32 -15.90 -17.61
C ARG A 56 -10.15 -17.10 -18.10
N ASN A 57 -9.90 -18.29 -17.56
CA ASN A 57 -10.61 -19.52 -17.95
C ASN A 57 -10.76 -20.48 -16.74
N PRO A 58 -11.57 -20.11 -15.74
CA PRO A 58 -11.70 -20.88 -14.51
C PRO A 58 -12.29 -22.26 -14.81
N GLN A 59 -11.70 -23.29 -14.22
CA GLN A 59 -12.13 -24.67 -14.37
C GLN A 59 -12.77 -25.16 -13.07
N THR A 60 -13.73 -26.08 -13.15
CA THR A 60 -14.32 -26.73 -11.96
C THR A 60 -13.28 -27.51 -11.15
N ILE A 61 -12.32 -28.15 -11.84
CA ILE A 61 -11.13 -28.71 -11.21
C ILE A 61 -10.02 -27.66 -11.36
N PRO A 62 -9.57 -27.03 -10.26
CA PRO A 62 -8.71 -25.86 -10.35
C PRO A 62 -7.33 -26.21 -10.93
N THR A 63 -6.86 -25.36 -11.84
CA THR A 63 -5.47 -25.39 -12.31
C THR A 63 -4.53 -24.84 -11.24
N ALA A 64 -3.21 -25.06 -11.37
CA ALA A 64 -2.24 -24.63 -10.35
C ALA A 64 -2.32 -23.12 -10.00
N GLY A 65 -2.50 -22.26 -11.00
CA GLY A 65 -2.66 -20.82 -10.78
C GLY A 65 -3.97 -20.46 -10.09
N GLN A 66 -5.08 -21.05 -10.55
CA GLN A 66 -6.40 -20.89 -9.92
C GLN A 66 -6.38 -21.36 -8.45
N ASN A 67 -5.74 -22.49 -8.17
CA ASN A 67 -5.60 -23.04 -6.81
C ASN A 67 -4.90 -22.06 -5.85
N PHE A 68 -3.86 -21.36 -6.31
CA PHE A 68 -3.20 -20.34 -5.48
C PHE A 68 -4.13 -19.17 -5.14
N PHE A 69 -4.85 -18.63 -6.14
CA PHE A 69 -5.76 -17.51 -5.91
C PHE A 69 -6.99 -17.89 -5.10
N GLU A 70 -7.52 -19.10 -5.28
CA GLU A 70 -8.60 -19.64 -4.46
C GLU A 70 -8.16 -19.82 -3.01
N TYR A 71 -6.98 -20.39 -2.77
CA TYR A 71 -6.42 -20.51 -1.43
C TYR A 71 -6.28 -19.14 -0.73
N VAL A 72 -5.76 -18.15 -1.46
CA VAL A 72 -5.66 -16.76 -0.95
C VAL A 72 -7.04 -16.18 -0.63
N LEU A 73 -8.04 -16.41 -1.50
CA LEU A 73 -9.40 -15.94 -1.27
C LEU A 73 -10.06 -16.62 -0.06
N GLU A 74 -9.85 -17.93 0.11
CA GLU A 74 -10.30 -18.68 1.29
C GLU A 74 -9.66 -18.14 2.56
N PHE A 75 -8.34 -17.91 2.55
CA PHE A 75 -7.65 -17.29 3.68
C PHE A 75 -8.25 -15.92 4.06
N ILE A 76 -8.51 -15.06 3.06
CA ILE A 76 -9.12 -13.74 3.31
C ILE A 76 -10.53 -13.90 3.86
N ARG A 77 -11.33 -14.84 3.34
CA ARG A 77 -12.69 -15.12 3.82
C ARG A 77 -12.67 -15.61 5.26
N ASP A 78 -11.76 -16.50 5.61
CA ASP A 78 -11.65 -17.06 6.96
C ASP A 78 -11.25 -15.99 7.98
N VAL A 79 -10.26 -15.16 7.65
CA VAL A 79 -9.89 -14.00 8.48
C VAL A 79 -11.07 -13.04 8.62
N SER A 80 -11.73 -12.69 7.51
CA SER A 80 -12.88 -11.77 7.53
C SER A 80 -14.02 -12.31 8.37
N LYS A 81 -14.38 -13.60 8.21
CA LYS A 81 -15.45 -14.27 8.96
C LYS A 81 -15.12 -14.32 10.45
N THR A 82 -13.88 -14.65 10.80
CA THR A 82 -13.45 -14.74 12.20
C THR A 82 -13.49 -13.39 12.90
N GLN A 83 -13.13 -12.30 12.21
CA GLN A 83 -13.03 -10.97 12.81
C GLN A 83 -14.33 -10.17 12.75
N ILE A 84 -15.14 -10.32 11.69
CA ILE A 84 -16.37 -9.55 11.47
C ILE A 84 -17.63 -10.32 11.91
N GLY A 85 -17.61 -11.65 11.84
CA GLY A 85 -18.78 -12.50 12.04
C GLY A 85 -19.60 -12.71 10.77
N GLU A 86 -20.89 -13.03 10.91
CA GLU A 86 -21.76 -13.47 9.81
C GLU A 86 -21.89 -12.46 8.65
N GLU A 87 -21.72 -11.16 8.93
CA GLU A 87 -21.82 -10.09 7.94
C GLU A 87 -20.49 -9.79 7.22
N TYR A 88 -19.54 -10.73 7.21
CA TYR A 88 -18.21 -10.53 6.59
C TYR A 88 -18.24 -10.38 5.07
N GLY A 89 -19.24 -10.96 4.38
CA GLY A 89 -19.29 -11.08 2.92
C GLY A 89 -18.99 -9.78 2.16
N PRO A 90 -19.69 -8.66 2.45
CA PRO A 90 -19.43 -7.36 1.82
C PRO A 90 -18.04 -6.78 2.07
N TRP A 91 -17.34 -7.20 3.13
CA TRP A 91 -16.02 -6.69 3.52
C TRP A 91 -14.85 -7.47 2.93
N VAL A 92 -15.10 -8.66 2.39
CA VAL A 92 -14.07 -9.51 1.78
C VAL A 92 -13.27 -8.78 0.69
N PRO A 93 -13.89 -8.02 -0.26
CA PRO A 93 -13.12 -7.30 -1.27
C PRO A 93 -12.23 -6.20 -0.67
N PHE A 94 -12.70 -5.50 0.36
CA PHE A 94 -11.93 -4.45 1.03
C PHE A 94 -10.72 -5.04 1.75
N ILE A 95 -10.94 -6.04 2.61
CA ILE A 95 -9.87 -6.71 3.35
C ILE A 95 -8.88 -7.37 2.38
N GLY A 96 -9.38 -8.04 1.35
CA GLY A 96 -8.54 -8.69 0.35
C GLY A 96 -7.67 -7.71 -0.43
N THR A 97 -8.23 -6.56 -0.82
CA THR A 97 -7.46 -5.52 -1.52
C THR A 97 -6.37 -4.95 -0.62
N MET A 98 -6.70 -4.61 0.62
CA MET A 98 -5.72 -4.09 1.59
C MET A 98 -4.61 -5.10 1.85
N PHE A 99 -4.97 -6.36 2.11
CA PHE A 99 -4.01 -7.44 2.35
C PHE A 99 -3.07 -7.64 1.16
N LEU A 100 -3.63 -7.86 -0.05
CA LEU A 100 -2.82 -8.15 -1.23
C LEU A 100 -1.96 -6.96 -1.65
N PHE A 101 -2.51 -5.75 -1.59
CA PHE A 101 -1.75 -4.55 -1.90
C PHE A 101 -0.56 -4.37 -0.96
N ILE A 102 -0.78 -4.44 0.37
CA ILE A 102 0.29 -4.28 1.35
C ILE A 102 1.30 -5.41 1.24
N PHE A 103 0.84 -6.66 1.11
CA PHE A 103 1.69 -7.83 0.98
C PHE A 103 2.60 -7.72 -0.25
N VAL A 104 2.03 -7.53 -1.45
CA VAL A 104 2.82 -7.44 -2.68
C VAL A 104 3.67 -6.17 -2.68
N SER A 105 3.21 -5.05 -2.12
CA SER A 105 4.03 -3.84 -1.97
C SER A 105 5.30 -4.12 -1.16
N ASN A 106 5.18 -4.73 0.01
CA ASN A 106 6.32 -5.03 0.88
C ASN A 106 7.29 -6.02 0.21
N TRP A 107 6.75 -7.09 -0.38
CA TRP A 107 7.56 -8.07 -1.12
C TRP A 107 8.22 -7.45 -2.36
N SER A 108 7.54 -6.55 -3.07
CA SER A 108 8.11 -5.85 -4.23
C SER A 108 9.29 -4.98 -3.81
N GLY A 109 9.24 -4.31 -2.65
CA GLY A 109 10.36 -3.52 -2.16
C GLY A 109 11.57 -4.36 -1.74
N ALA A 110 11.32 -5.57 -1.24
CA ALA A 110 12.38 -6.48 -0.80
C ALA A 110 12.99 -7.32 -1.94
N LEU A 111 12.18 -7.76 -2.90
CA LEU A 111 12.61 -8.68 -3.97
C LEU A 111 13.02 -7.98 -5.25
N LEU A 112 12.36 -6.89 -5.63
CA LEU A 112 12.72 -6.21 -6.86
C LEU A 112 13.97 -5.37 -6.63
N PRO A 113 14.99 -5.47 -7.50
CA PRO A 113 16.25 -4.77 -7.32
C PRO A 113 16.12 -3.30 -7.76
N TRP A 114 15.28 -2.54 -7.04
CA TRP A 114 14.98 -1.14 -7.31
C TRP A 114 16.23 -0.24 -7.37
N LYS A 115 17.27 -0.60 -6.62
CA LYS A 115 18.55 0.11 -6.57
C LYS A 115 19.34 0.12 -7.88
N ILE A 116 18.97 -0.72 -8.86
CA ILE A 116 19.58 -0.70 -10.20
C ILE A 116 19.11 0.55 -10.98
N ILE A 117 17.91 1.04 -10.68
CA ILE A 117 17.34 2.23 -11.33
C ILE A 117 17.59 3.43 -10.43
N GLN A 118 18.54 4.28 -10.80
CA GLN A 118 18.84 5.51 -10.06
C GLN A 118 17.94 6.65 -10.55
N LEU A 119 17.28 7.34 -9.61
CA LEU A 119 16.53 8.55 -9.91
C LEU A 119 17.38 9.79 -9.67
N PRO A 120 17.05 10.92 -10.33
CA PRO A 120 17.72 12.20 -10.08
C PRO A 120 17.64 12.63 -8.60
N HIS A 121 16.53 12.31 -7.94
CA HIS A 121 16.28 12.56 -6.51
C HIS A 121 15.47 11.39 -5.94
N GLY A 122 15.80 10.94 -4.73
CA GLY A 122 15.11 9.85 -4.04
C GLY A 122 15.42 8.43 -4.53
N GLU A 123 14.74 7.45 -3.94
CA GLU A 123 14.93 6.02 -4.21
C GLU A 123 13.61 5.33 -4.52
N LEU A 124 13.62 4.38 -5.46
CA LEU A 124 12.50 3.45 -5.60
C LEU A 124 12.60 2.40 -4.49
N ALA A 125 11.49 2.22 -3.78
CA ALA A 125 11.33 1.23 -2.74
C ALA A 125 9.87 0.74 -2.75
N ALA A 126 9.49 -0.05 -1.74
CA ALA A 126 8.08 -0.39 -1.57
C ALA A 126 7.21 0.89 -1.50
N PRO A 127 6.00 0.90 -2.11
CA PRO A 127 5.05 2.00 -1.96
C PRO A 127 4.78 2.40 -0.52
N THR A 128 4.81 1.42 0.39
CA THR A 128 4.58 1.53 1.84
C THR A 128 5.73 2.17 2.60
N ASN A 129 6.86 2.45 1.96
CA ASN A 129 7.96 3.20 2.56
C ASN A 129 7.62 4.68 2.75
N ASP A 130 6.63 5.18 2.01
CA ASP A 130 6.19 6.56 2.09
C ASP A 130 5.01 6.74 3.05
N ILE A 131 5.06 7.82 3.84
CA ILE A 131 4.01 8.14 4.80
C ILE A 131 2.66 8.38 4.11
N ASN A 132 2.65 8.92 2.88
CA ASN A 132 1.41 9.19 2.16
C ASN A 132 0.61 7.90 1.93
N THR A 133 1.30 6.81 1.56
CA THR A 133 0.66 5.51 1.34
C THR A 133 0.11 4.96 2.65
N THR A 134 0.91 4.93 3.71
CA THR A 134 0.50 4.32 4.99
C THR A 134 -0.63 5.11 5.65
N VAL A 135 -0.56 6.44 5.62
CA VAL A 135 -1.63 7.32 6.11
C VAL A 135 -2.89 7.17 5.26
N ALA A 136 -2.80 7.14 3.93
CA ALA A 136 -3.97 6.94 3.08
C ALA A 136 -4.67 5.61 3.36
N LEU A 137 -3.93 4.51 3.48
CA LEU A 137 -4.47 3.18 3.83
C LEU A 137 -5.10 3.15 5.22
N ALA A 138 -4.50 3.81 6.21
CA ALA A 138 -5.04 3.94 7.55
C ALA A 138 -6.36 4.74 7.55
N LEU A 139 -6.40 5.87 6.82
CA LEU A 139 -7.60 6.69 6.68
C LEU A 139 -8.72 5.94 5.94
N LEU A 140 -8.40 5.19 4.89
CA LEU A 140 -9.38 4.35 4.19
C LEU A 140 -10.01 3.32 5.14
N THR A 141 -9.19 2.67 5.98
CA THR A 141 -9.65 1.71 6.98
C THR A 141 -10.52 2.38 8.04
N LEU A 142 -10.14 3.59 8.48
CA LEU A 142 -10.91 4.37 9.45
C LEU A 142 -12.29 4.77 8.88
N VAL A 143 -12.34 5.25 7.64
CA VAL A 143 -13.59 5.60 6.95
C VAL A 143 -14.46 4.35 6.78
N ALA A 144 -13.88 3.22 6.39
CA ALA A 144 -14.58 1.94 6.29
C ALA A 144 -15.20 1.53 7.64
N TYR A 145 -14.48 1.69 8.74
CA TYR A 145 -14.99 1.42 10.09
C TYR A 145 -16.17 2.33 10.46
N PHE A 146 -16.06 3.64 10.24
CA PHE A 146 -17.17 4.57 10.51
C PHE A 146 -18.38 4.29 9.64
N TYR A 147 -18.18 3.97 8.35
CA TYR A 147 -19.25 3.58 7.45
C TYR A 147 -19.96 2.31 7.95
N ALA A 148 -19.22 1.29 8.39
CA ALA A 148 -19.79 0.10 9.03
C ALA A 148 -20.62 0.46 10.27
N GLY A 149 -20.08 1.31 11.14
CA GLY A 149 -20.73 1.70 12.39
C GLY A 149 -22.00 2.54 12.19
N LEU A 150 -22.06 3.38 11.16
CA LEU A 150 -23.24 4.19 10.84
C LEU A 150 -24.31 3.39 10.10
N SER A 151 -23.92 2.44 9.24
CA SER A 151 -24.86 1.64 8.44
C SER A 151 -25.56 0.53 9.22
N LYS A 152 -24.95 0.03 10.31
CA LYS A 152 -25.53 -1.00 11.19
C LYS A 152 -26.36 -0.42 12.35
N LYS A 153 -26.48 0.89 12.43
CA LYS A 153 -27.26 1.61 13.45
C LYS A 153 -28.62 1.98 12.90
#